data_AF-A0A971VJX9-F1
#
_entry.id   AF-A0A971VJX9-F1
#
_cell.length_a   1.000
_cell.length_b   1.000
_cell.length_c   1.000
_cell.angle_alpha   90.00
_cell.angle_beta   90.00
_cell.angle_gamma   90.00
#
_symmetry.space_group_name_H-M   'P 1'
#
loop_
_entity.id
_entity.type
_entity.pdbx_description
1 polymer ?
#
loop_
_entity_poly.entity_id
_entity_poly.type
_entity_poly.pdbx_seq_one_letter_code
_entity_poly.pdbx_strand_id
1 'polypeptide(L)'
;RIPTFISSRPAVPISLIESAKKSKIKYHVGVIQSKDSFYGEHQPEKHPVGKELISKWEAWIKMGCLASEMESAALFITGMYRKVKVGCCLLVLANQEREREGLTNNQNHDTDPMIRIAVDSIRNLIVQEKNNI
;
A
#
# COMPACT_ATOMS: atom_id res chain seq x y z
N ARG A 1 -5.07 -9.59 7.01
CA ARG A 1 -4.44 -8.49 7.79
C ARG A 1 -3.04 -8.33 7.27
N ILE A 2 -2.85 -7.33 6.41
CA ILE A 2 -1.77 -7.33 5.44
C ILE A 2 -1.44 -5.87 5.18
N PRO A 3 -0.25 -5.36 5.53
CA PRO A 3 0.30 -4.18 4.87
C PRO A 3 0.86 -4.56 3.51
N THR A 4 0.76 -3.63 2.56
CA THR A 4 1.43 -3.67 1.25
C THR A 4 2.58 -2.68 1.25
N PHE A 5 3.74 -3.08 0.73
CA PHE A 5 4.94 -2.25 0.72
C PHE A 5 5.44 -1.99 -0.72
N ILE A 6 5.69 -0.72 -1.06
CA ILE A 6 6.28 -0.26 -2.33
C ILE A 6 7.25 0.87 -2.04
N SER A 7 8.31 0.98 -2.83
CA SER A 7 9.24 2.10 -2.77
C SER A 7 10.04 2.27 -4.06
N SER A 8 10.51 3.50 -4.28
CA SER A 8 11.47 3.87 -5.32
C SER A 8 12.93 3.49 -5.00
N ARG A 9 13.26 3.04 -3.78
CA ARG A 9 14.60 2.57 -3.40
C ARG A 9 14.53 1.35 -2.48
N PRO A 10 15.34 0.29 -2.69
CA PRO A 10 15.21 -0.99 -1.98
C PRO A 10 15.29 -0.89 -0.44
N ALA A 11 16.01 0.10 0.10
CA ALA A 11 16.26 0.20 1.54
C ALA A 11 14.99 0.38 2.39
N VAL A 12 14.04 1.22 1.95
CA VAL A 12 12.81 1.49 2.72
C VAL A 12 11.89 0.27 2.84
N PRO A 13 11.52 -0.43 1.74
CA PRO A 13 10.61 -1.58 1.81
C PRO A 13 11.29 -2.76 2.50
N ILE A 14 12.61 -2.94 2.37
CA ILE A 14 13.36 -3.95 3.14
C ILE A 14 13.23 -3.68 4.64
N SER A 15 13.48 -2.45 5.09
CA SER A 15 13.36 -2.08 6.50
C SER A 15 11.93 -2.24 7.05
N LEU A 16 10.92 -1.95 6.24
CA LEU A 16 9.51 -2.19 6.58
C LEU A 16 9.21 -3.69 6.71
N ILE A 17 9.71 -4.51 5.78
CA ILE A 17 9.59 -5.98 5.82
C ILE A 17 10.26 -6.55 7.07
N GLU A 18 11.48 -6.10 7.41
CA GLU A 18 12.19 -6.53 8.61
C GLU A 18 11.42 -6.18 9.89
N SER A 19 10.87 -4.97 9.95
CA SER A 19 10.07 -4.50 11.09
C SER A 19 8.76 -5.29 11.24
N ALA A 20 8.11 -5.62 10.12
CA ALA A 20 6.92 -6.46 10.09
C ALA A 20 7.23 -7.91 10.52
N LYS A 21 8.34 -8.49 10.02
CA LYS A 21 8.83 -9.83 10.43
C LYS A 21 9.12 -9.89 11.92
N LYS A 22 9.83 -8.90 12.48
CA LYS A 22 10.15 -8.80 13.91
C LYS A 22 8.88 -8.73 14.76
N SER A 23 7.88 -7.98 14.29
CA SER A 23 6.59 -7.82 14.97
C SER A 23 5.65 -9.02 14.77
N LYS A 24 6.04 -10.02 13.97
CA LYS A 24 5.24 -11.21 13.63
C LYS A 24 3.85 -10.87 13.06
N ILE A 25 3.73 -9.72 12.41
CA ILE A 25 2.50 -9.28 11.76
C ILE A 25 2.47 -9.83 10.35
N LYS A 26 1.35 -10.41 9.91
CA LYS A 26 1.17 -10.85 8.53
C LYS A 26 1.21 -9.64 7.59
N TYR A 27 1.91 -9.76 6.47
CA TYR A 27 2.06 -8.71 5.45
C TYR A 27 2.15 -9.27 4.03
N HIS A 28 1.96 -8.38 3.05
CA HIS A 28 2.15 -8.63 1.62
C HIS A 28 3.03 -7.52 1.04
N VAL A 29 3.67 -7.79 -0.09
CA VAL A 29 4.56 -6.85 -0.77
C VAL A 29 4.19 -6.95 -2.23
N GLY A 30 3.94 -5.83 -2.89
CA GLY A 30 3.50 -5.82 -4.27
C GLY A 30 2.86 -4.50 -4.66
N VAL A 31 2.33 -4.45 -5.88
CA VAL A 31 1.78 -3.24 -6.48
C VAL A 31 0.45 -2.85 -5.84
N ILE A 32 0.21 -1.54 -5.70
CA ILE A 32 -1.05 -0.92 -5.29
C ILE A 32 -1.47 0.05 -6.38
N GLN A 33 -2.76 0.30 -6.46
CA GLN A 33 -3.33 1.28 -7.37
C GLN A 33 -3.55 2.59 -6.63
N SER A 34 -2.99 3.69 -7.16
CA SER A 34 -3.35 5.05 -6.75
C SER A 34 -4.43 5.60 -7.66
N LYS A 35 -5.36 6.38 -7.10
CA LYS A 35 -6.46 7.04 -7.82
C LYS A 35 -6.79 8.40 -7.21
N ASP A 36 -7.36 9.29 -8.01
CA ASP A 36 -7.79 10.62 -7.55
C ASP A 36 -9.28 10.67 -7.14
N SER A 37 -10.05 9.64 -7.48
CA SER A 37 -11.49 9.58 -7.17
C SER A 37 -11.81 8.35 -6.32
N PHE A 38 -12.10 8.59 -5.05
CA PHE A 38 -12.57 7.55 -4.12
C PHE A 38 -13.88 6.89 -4.61
N TYR A 39 -14.87 7.69 -4.98
CA TYR A 39 -16.15 7.17 -5.47
C TYR A 39 -16.03 6.44 -6.81
N GLY A 40 -15.00 6.74 -7.60
CA GLY A 40 -14.68 6.00 -8.82
C GLY A 40 -14.26 4.54 -8.57
N GLU A 41 -13.78 4.20 -7.36
CA GLU A 41 -13.49 2.80 -6.98
C GLU A 41 -14.75 2.05 -6.56
N HIS A 42 -15.58 2.66 -5.71
CA HIS A 42 -16.70 1.97 -5.07
C HIS A 42 -18.01 2.02 -5.84
N GLN A 43 -18.21 3.03 -6.70
CA GLN A 43 -19.43 3.21 -7.50
C GLN A 43 -19.10 3.55 -8.97
N PRO A 44 -18.19 2.79 -9.63
CA PRO A 44 -17.72 3.12 -10.97
C PRO A 44 -18.86 3.23 -11.99
N GLU A 45 -19.92 2.45 -11.84
CA GLU A 45 -21.10 2.43 -12.71
C GLU A 45 -21.91 3.74 -12.71
N LYS A 46 -21.76 4.58 -11.66
CA LYS A 46 -22.44 5.87 -11.56
C LYS A 46 -21.67 7.01 -12.21
N HIS A 47 -20.42 6.79 -12.59
CA HIS A 47 -19.58 7.81 -13.20
C HIS A 47 -19.75 7.83 -14.74
N PRO A 48 -19.66 9.00 -15.39
CA PRO A 48 -19.73 9.11 -16.85
C PRO A 48 -18.68 8.26 -17.59
N VAL A 49 -17.53 8.04 -16.95
CA VAL A 49 -16.42 7.20 -17.44
C VAL A 49 -16.44 5.78 -16.88
N GLY A 50 -17.59 5.30 -16.37
CA GLY A 50 -17.70 4.03 -15.65
C GLY A 50 -17.21 2.80 -16.41
N LYS A 51 -17.44 2.75 -17.73
CA LYS A 51 -16.92 1.66 -18.58
C LYS A 51 -15.40 1.55 -18.54
N GLU A 52 -14.71 2.68 -18.53
CA GLU A 52 -13.24 2.73 -18.44
C GLU A 52 -12.76 2.32 -17.05
N LEU A 53 -13.42 2.81 -16.00
CA LEU A 53 -13.08 2.48 -14.60
C LEU A 53 -13.17 0.97 -14.35
N ILE A 54 -14.27 0.34 -14.79
CA ILE A 54 -14.48 -1.11 -14.64
C ILE A 54 -13.41 -1.90 -15.41
N SER A 55 -13.15 -1.53 -16.67
CA SER A 55 -12.13 -2.18 -17.50
C SER A 55 -10.72 -2.10 -16.87
N LYS A 56 -10.34 -0.92 -16.37
CA LYS A 56 -9.07 -0.73 -15.67
C LYS A 56 -9.01 -1.51 -14.37
N TRP A 57 -10.10 -1.55 -13.61
CA TRP A 57 -10.19 -2.31 -12.35
C TRP A 57 -9.94 -3.80 -12.56
N GLU A 58 -10.58 -4.40 -13.56
CA GLU A 58 -10.34 -5.80 -13.94
C GLU A 58 -8.87 -6.07 -14.33
N ALA A 59 -8.25 -5.12 -15.04
CA ALA A 59 -6.84 -5.21 -15.38
C ALA A 59 -5.95 -5.20 -14.13
N TRP A 60 -6.22 -4.31 -13.16
CA TRP A 60 -5.47 -4.27 -11.89
C TRP A 60 -5.54 -5.59 -11.12
N ILE A 61 -6.72 -6.19 -11.03
CA ILE A 61 -6.90 -7.50 -10.37
C ILE A 61 -6.09 -8.57 -11.11
N LYS A 62 -6.20 -8.67 -12.44
CA LYS A 62 -5.48 -9.67 -13.24
C LYS A 62 -3.96 -9.50 -13.18
N MET A 63 -3.46 -8.28 -12.96
CA MET A 63 -2.03 -8.00 -12.77
C MET A 63 -1.53 -8.24 -11.33
N GLY A 64 -2.40 -8.69 -10.42
CA GLY A 64 -2.02 -8.97 -9.04
C GLY A 64 -1.86 -7.73 -8.16
N CYS A 65 -2.54 -6.63 -8.49
CA CYS A 65 -2.62 -5.46 -7.62
C CYS A 65 -3.22 -5.85 -6.26
N LEU A 66 -2.58 -5.44 -5.17
CA LEU A 66 -2.92 -5.91 -3.82
C LEU A 66 -3.94 -5.04 -3.10
N ALA A 67 -3.95 -3.74 -3.38
CA ALA A 67 -4.77 -2.76 -2.69
C ALA A 67 -4.95 -1.50 -3.55
N SER A 68 -5.91 -0.68 -3.14
CA SER A 68 -6.19 0.63 -3.72
C SER A 68 -6.03 1.72 -2.66
N GLU A 69 -5.41 2.83 -3.02
CA GLU A 69 -5.18 4.02 -2.18
C GLU A 69 -5.06 5.27 -3.09
N MET A 70 -4.60 6.42 -2.60
CA MET A 70 -4.72 7.69 -3.34
C MET A 70 -3.45 8.55 -3.39
N GLU A 71 -2.38 8.21 -2.65
CA GLU A 71 -1.25 9.13 -2.43
C GLU A 71 0.08 8.61 -2.96
N SER A 72 0.27 7.29 -3.02
CA SER A 72 1.60 6.67 -3.15
C SER A 72 2.26 6.92 -4.51
N ALA A 73 1.50 6.91 -5.61
CA ALA A 73 2.04 7.22 -6.93
C ALA A 73 2.68 8.61 -6.98
N ALA A 74 1.97 9.63 -6.47
CA ALA A 74 2.50 10.99 -6.41
C ALA A 74 3.76 11.06 -5.53
N LEU A 75 3.70 10.49 -4.33
CA LEU A 75 4.84 10.47 -3.40
C LEU A 75 6.07 9.78 -3.97
N PHE A 76 5.92 8.65 -4.67
CA PHE A 76 7.06 7.96 -5.28
C PHE A 76 7.67 8.75 -6.43
N ILE A 77 6.86 9.32 -7.32
CA ILE A 77 7.37 10.13 -8.45
C ILE A 77 8.06 11.40 -7.94
N THR A 78 7.43 12.13 -7.01
CA THR A 78 8.05 13.31 -6.40
C THR A 78 9.31 12.93 -5.63
N GLY A 79 9.29 11.84 -4.87
CA GLY A 79 10.45 11.33 -4.14
C GLY A 79 11.63 11.00 -5.05
N MET A 80 11.36 10.32 -6.17
CA MET A 80 12.35 10.02 -7.20
C MET A 80 12.96 11.30 -7.78
N TYR A 81 12.12 12.26 -8.18
CA TYR A 81 12.58 13.54 -8.72
C TYR A 81 13.44 14.33 -7.72
N ARG A 82 13.02 14.39 -6.45
CA ARG A 82 13.73 15.07 -5.36
C ARG A 82 14.92 14.27 -4.81
N LYS A 83 15.14 13.04 -5.31
CA LYS A 83 16.19 12.12 -4.87
C LYS A 83 16.10 11.72 -3.39
N VAL A 84 14.91 11.75 -2.80
CA VAL A 84 14.66 11.32 -1.41
C VAL A 84 14.12 9.89 -1.35
N LYS A 85 14.33 9.21 -0.23
CA LYS A 85 13.81 7.85 0.01
C LYS A 85 12.34 7.96 0.43
N VAL A 86 11.45 7.21 -0.21
CA VAL A 86 10.00 7.19 0.08
C VAL A 86 9.53 5.74 0.15
N GLY A 87 8.69 5.41 1.11
CA GLY A 87 8.02 4.10 1.19
C GLY A 87 6.57 4.28 1.62
N CYS A 88 5.75 3.27 1.32
CA CYS A 88 4.36 3.22 1.74
C CYS A 88 4.09 1.95 2.55
N CYS A 89 3.29 2.07 3.60
CA CYS A 89 2.73 0.96 4.36
C CYS A 89 1.25 1.26 4.66
N LEU A 90 0.37 0.33 4.31
CA LEU A 90 -1.08 0.53 4.41
C LEU A 90 -1.70 -0.42 5.42
N LEU A 91 -2.78 -0.01 6.06
CA LEU A 91 -3.69 -0.93 6.72
C LEU A 91 -4.74 -1.38 5.69
N VAL A 92 -4.85 -2.69 5.44
CA VAL A 92 -6.01 -3.23 4.69
C VAL A 92 -7.24 -3.15 5.58
N LEU A 93 -8.04 -2.11 5.36
CA LEU A 93 -9.27 -1.82 6.08
C LEU A 93 -10.36 -2.84 5.76
N ALA A 94 -10.59 -3.09 4.47
CA ALA A 94 -11.60 -3.99 3.92
C ALA A 94 -11.15 -4.50 2.55
N ASN A 95 -11.86 -5.48 1.98
CA ASN A 95 -11.61 -5.99 0.64
C ASN A 95 -12.94 -6.20 -0.11
N GLN A 96 -13.25 -5.27 -1.02
CA GLN A 96 -14.49 -5.29 -1.82
C GLN A 96 -14.60 -6.48 -2.77
N GLU A 97 -13.49 -7.03 -3.26
CA GLU A 97 -13.52 -8.19 -4.17
C GLU A 97 -13.85 -9.47 -3.42
N ARG A 98 -13.36 -9.61 -2.18
CA ARG A 98 -13.78 -10.71 -1.30
C ARG A 98 -15.28 -10.65 -1.02
N GLU A 99 -15.79 -9.46 -0.75
CA GLU A 99 -17.23 -9.26 -0.53
C GLU A 99 -18.05 -9.58 -1.78
N ARG A 100 -17.58 -9.17 -2.96
CA ARG A 100 -18.20 -9.52 -4.26
C ARG A 100 -18.25 -11.03 -4.50
N GLU A 101 -17.24 -11.77 -4.07
CA GLU A 101 -17.20 -13.24 -4.13
C GLU A 101 -17.97 -13.94 -2.99
N GLY A 102 -18.62 -13.19 -2.09
CA GLY A 102 -19.33 -13.75 -0.94
C GLY A 102 -18.41 -14.30 0.16
N LEU A 103 -17.13 -13.94 0.15
CA LEU A 103 -16.16 -14.31 1.17
C LEU A 103 -16.19 -13.35 2.36
N THR A 104 -15.71 -13.81 3.51
CA THR A 104 -15.64 -12.98 4.72
C THR A 104 -14.79 -11.73 4.49
N ASN A 105 -15.38 -10.56 4.74
CA ASN A 105 -14.77 -9.24 4.66
C ASN A 105 -14.66 -8.61 6.06
N ASN A 106 -13.76 -9.13 6.89
CA ASN A 106 -13.55 -8.59 8.24
C ASN A 106 -12.85 -7.24 8.16
N GLN A 107 -13.55 -6.18 8.57
CA GLN A 107 -12.96 -4.86 8.62
C GLN A 107 -11.96 -4.72 9.78
N ASN A 108 -10.88 -3.96 9.55
CA ASN A 108 -9.93 -3.61 10.60
C ASN A 108 -9.63 -2.12 10.58
N HIS A 109 -9.87 -1.48 11.72
CA HIS A 109 -9.65 -0.04 11.93
C HIS A 109 -8.47 0.24 12.85
N ASP A 110 -7.85 -0.80 13.43
CA ASP A 110 -6.70 -0.65 14.31
C ASP A 110 -5.41 -0.42 13.50
N THR A 111 -4.92 0.82 13.55
CA THR A 111 -3.71 1.28 12.86
C THR A 111 -2.45 1.17 13.71
N ASP A 112 -2.54 0.91 15.03
CA ASP A 112 -1.39 0.88 15.95
C ASP A 112 -0.29 -0.10 15.48
N PRO A 113 -0.60 -1.34 15.04
CA PRO A 113 0.42 -2.26 14.55
C PRO A 113 1.18 -1.72 13.34
N MET A 114 0.49 -1.01 12.43
CA MET A 114 1.10 -0.43 11.23
C MET A 114 1.99 0.75 11.59
N ILE A 115 1.54 1.62 12.50
CA ILE A 115 2.32 2.76 12.99
C ILE A 115 3.62 2.28 13.65
N ARG A 116 3.55 1.24 14.49
CA ARG A 116 4.75 0.67 15.13
C ARG A 116 5.75 0.14 14.10
N ILE A 117 5.28 -0.58 13.08
CA ILE A 117 6.13 -1.06 11.98
C ILE A 117 6.82 0.11 11.27
N ALA A 118 6.08 1.17 10.94
CA ALA A 118 6.63 2.34 10.27
C ALA A 118 7.71 3.04 11.10
N VAL A 119 7.44 3.24 12.40
CA VAL A 119 8.40 3.85 13.33
C VAL A 119 9.66 3.00 13.49
N ASP A 120 9.51 1.68 13.67
CA ASP A 120 10.66 0.76 13.77
C ASP A 120 11.48 0.74 12.48
N SER A 121 10.83 0.80 11.32
CA SER A 121 11.52 0.88 10.04
C SER A 121 12.36 2.15 9.92
N ILE A 122 11.81 3.29 10.33
CA ILE A 122 12.56 4.56 10.34
C ILE A 122 13.75 4.48 11.32
N ARG A 123 13.57 3.89 12.50
CA ARG A 123 14.69 3.67 13.45
C ARG A 123 15.80 2.82 12.83
N ASN A 124 15.45 1.73 12.16
CA ASN A 124 16.43 0.86 11.50
C ASN A 124 17.19 1.61 10.39
N LEU A 125 16.49 2.43 9.59
CA LEU A 125 17.11 3.25 8.55
C LEU A 125 18.09 4.27 9.14
N ILE A 126 17.74 4.92 10.25
CA ILE A 126 18.63 5.87 10.95
C ILE A 126 19.90 5.17 11.44
N VAL A 127 19.78 3.98 12.03
CA VAL A 127 20.94 3.20 12.50
C VAL A 127 21.83 2.77 11.34
N GLN A 128 21.23 2.27 10.25
CA GLN A 128 21.98 1.89 9.04
C GLN A 128 22.72 3.08 8.42
N GLU A 129 22.10 4.26 8.37
CA GLU A 129 22.76 5.47 7.88
C GLU A 129 23.92 5.90 8.76
N LYS A 130 23.79 5.82 10.10
CA LYS A 130 24.89 6.12 11.02
C LYS A 130 26.07 5.16 10.90
N ASN A 131 25.80 3.88 10.62
CA ASN A 131 26.84 2.86 10.48
C ASN A 131 27.51 2.85 9.10
N ASN A 132 26.95 3.56 8.12
CA ASN A 132 27.49 3.71 6.76
C ASN A 132 28.30 5.01 6.57
N ILE A 133 28.53 5.75 7.67
CA ILE A 133 29.45 6.90 7.77
C ILE A 133 30.72 6.41 8.46
#